data_AF-A0A1S3MRX0-F1
#
_entry.id   AF-A0A1S3MRX0-F1
#
_cell.length_a   1.000
_cell.length_b   1.000
_cell.length_c   1.000
_cell.angle_alpha   90.00
_cell.angle_beta   90.00
_cell.angle_gamma   90.00
#
_symmetry.space_group_name_H-M   'P 1'
#
loop_
_entity.id
_entity.type
_entity.pdbx_description
1 polymer ?
#
loop_
_entity_poly.entity_id
_entity_poly.type
_entity_poly.pdbx_seq_one_letter_code
_entity_poly.pdbx_strand_id
1 'polypeptide(L)'
;MATRMVQLAQPKPNLLRFPDRRSVYWLDELPPERNGSTTALELTPHWSQLCGRKRLNSGFEQSRSSPQWEVSVAALSAYPSNRVCYLALPRLPTVGWEPDRPLLASTAVASPRVCQLACPKWRQGLYSPKTSLAPPHPAATSSQLQLLAS
;
A
#
# COMPACT_ATOMS: atom_id res chain seq x y z
N MET A 1 -24.43 -4.78 -48.30
CA MET A 1 -24.30 -4.82 -46.82
C MET A 1 -22.95 -4.24 -46.40
N ALA A 2 -22.77 -2.91 -46.46
CA ALA A 2 -21.51 -2.24 -46.04
C ALA A 2 -21.75 -0.84 -45.44
N THR A 3 -22.99 -0.52 -45.06
CA THR A 3 -23.42 0.82 -44.65
C THR A 3 -22.72 1.29 -43.37
N ARG A 4 -22.51 0.39 -42.40
CA ARG A 4 -21.82 0.71 -41.15
C ARG A 4 -20.35 1.06 -41.35
N MET A 5 -19.67 0.34 -42.25
CA MET A 5 -18.24 0.56 -42.49
C MET A 5 -18.00 1.92 -43.16
N VAL A 6 -18.87 2.29 -44.12
CA VAL A 6 -18.88 3.61 -44.76
C VAL A 6 -19.21 4.72 -43.76
N GLN A 7 -20.12 4.48 -42.82
CA GLN A 7 -20.46 5.45 -41.77
C GLN A 7 -19.31 5.68 -40.78
N LEU A 8 -18.58 4.63 -40.40
CA LEU A 8 -17.43 4.75 -39.49
C LEU A 8 -16.20 5.36 -40.16
N ALA A 9 -16.10 5.26 -41.49
CA ALA A 9 -15.04 5.90 -42.26
C ALA A 9 -15.24 7.41 -42.44
N GLN A 10 -16.43 7.94 -42.11
CA GLN A 10 -16.65 9.38 -42.15
C GLN A 10 -15.89 10.07 -41.01
N PRO A 11 -15.21 11.20 -41.29
CA PRO A 11 -14.57 11.98 -40.24
C PRO A 11 -15.61 12.43 -39.21
N LYS A 12 -15.26 12.32 -37.93
CA LYS A 12 -16.16 12.76 -36.84
C LYS A 12 -16.50 14.24 -37.05
N PRO A 13 -17.78 14.62 -37.04
CA PRO A 13 -18.15 16.02 -37.14
C PRO A 13 -17.55 16.78 -35.96
N ASN A 14 -16.98 17.95 -36.24
CA ASN A 14 -16.38 18.77 -35.21
C ASN A 14 -17.49 19.33 -34.31
N LEU A 15 -17.71 18.68 -33.17
CA LEU A 15 -18.65 19.11 -32.14
C LEU A 15 -18.09 20.23 -31.24
N LEU A 16 -16.91 20.80 -31.56
CA LEU A 16 -16.40 22.02 -30.94
C LEU A 16 -17.23 23.21 -31.40
N ARG A 17 -18.49 23.25 -30.98
CA ARG A 17 -19.37 24.43 -31.05
C ARG A 17 -18.94 25.50 -30.03
N PHE A 18 -18.08 25.12 -29.10
CA PHE A 18 -17.48 25.99 -28.10
C PHE A 18 -15.95 25.91 -28.26
N PRO A 19 -15.24 27.03 -28.49
CA PRO A 19 -13.80 27.03 -28.29
C PRO A 19 -13.53 26.57 -26.86
N ASP A 20 -12.46 25.79 -26.71
CA ASP A 20 -11.91 25.24 -25.47
C ASP A 20 -12.52 25.86 -24.21
N ARG A 21 -13.30 25.09 -23.44
CA ARG A 21 -13.74 25.52 -22.12
C ARG A 21 -12.49 25.62 -21.26
N ARG A 22 -11.82 26.77 -21.33
CA ARG A 22 -10.88 27.28 -20.32
C ARG A 22 -11.63 27.33 -19.00
N SER A 23 -11.74 26.18 -18.35
CA SER A 23 -12.36 25.98 -17.04
C SER A 23 -11.48 26.52 -15.91
N VAL A 24 -10.45 27.27 -16.26
CA VAL A 24 -9.57 27.97 -15.33
C VAL A 24 -9.63 29.44 -15.71
N TYR A 25 -10.56 30.17 -15.11
CA TYR A 25 -10.36 31.60 -14.93
C TYR A 25 -9.22 31.73 -13.93
N TRP A 26 -8.02 32.05 -14.42
CA TRP A 26 -7.11 32.82 -13.59
C TRP A 26 -7.84 34.14 -13.37
N LEU A 27 -8.31 34.35 -12.15
CA LEU A 27 -8.99 35.59 -11.81
C LEU A 27 -7.92 36.67 -11.76
N ASP A 28 -7.87 37.52 -12.79
CA ASP A 28 -6.98 38.69 -12.82
C ASP A 28 -7.29 39.66 -11.68
N GLU A 29 -8.53 39.62 -11.16
CA GLU A 29 -8.97 40.36 -9.99
C GLU A 29 -9.65 39.44 -8.97
N LEU A 30 -9.33 39.62 -7.69
CA LEU A 30 -9.98 38.87 -6.62
C LEU A 30 -11.47 39.23 -6.57
N PRO A 31 -12.37 38.23 -6.46
CA PRO A 31 -13.80 38.50 -6.32
C PRO A 31 -14.03 39.30 -5.03
N PRO A 32 -15.01 40.22 -5.02
CA PRO A 32 -15.28 41.05 -3.85
C PRO A 32 -15.61 40.19 -2.62
N GLU A 33 -15.06 40.58 -1.46
CA GLU A 33 -15.30 39.96 -0.16
C GLU A 33 -16.81 39.80 0.07
N ARG A 34 -17.26 38.55 0.24
CA ARG A 34 -18.68 38.23 0.44
C ARG A 34 -19.05 38.41 1.90
N ASN A 35 -19.74 39.50 2.22
CA ASN A 35 -20.28 39.80 3.56
C ASN A 35 -21.59 39.04 3.87
N GLY A 36 -21.69 37.78 3.47
CA GLY A 36 -22.91 36.98 3.62
C GLY A 36 -22.58 35.50 3.74
N SER A 37 -23.38 34.81 4.55
CA SER A 37 -23.25 33.39 4.83
C SER A 37 -23.05 32.59 3.55
N THR A 38 -21.83 32.06 3.45
CA THR A 38 -21.29 31.07 2.55
C THR A 38 -22.36 30.24 1.83
N THR A 39 -22.26 30.20 0.50
CA THR A 39 -22.98 29.32 -0.43
C THR A 39 -23.53 28.08 0.27
N ALA A 40 -24.86 27.97 0.39
CA ALA A 40 -25.49 26.78 0.95
C ALA A 40 -24.99 25.57 0.14
N LEU A 41 -24.19 24.71 0.77
CA LEU A 41 -23.70 23.48 0.18
C LEU A 41 -24.85 22.47 0.18
N GLU A 42 -25.78 22.66 -0.74
CA GLU A 42 -26.86 21.72 -0.95
C GLU A 42 -26.27 20.44 -1.56
N LEU A 43 -26.18 19.42 -0.72
CA LEU A 43 -25.71 18.11 -1.14
C LEU A 43 -26.78 17.46 -2.01
N THR A 44 -26.52 17.34 -3.32
CA THR A 44 -27.46 16.63 -4.20
C THR A 44 -27.63 15.16 -3.74
N PRO A 45 -28.77 14.52 -3.99
CA PRO A 45 -28.99 13.11 -3.65
C PRO A 45 -27.95 12.15 -4.26
N HIS A 46 -27.41 12.48 -5.43
CA HIS A 46 -26.34 11.68 -6.05
C HIS A 46 -25.03 11.79 -5.27
N TRP A 47 -24.66 13.01 -4.87
CA TRP A 47 -23.46 13.24 -4.05
C TRP A 47 -23.56 12.56 -2.68
N SER A 48 -24.74 12.58 -2.04
CA SER A 48 -24.94 11.84 -0.78
C SER A 48 -24.81 10.32 -0.96
N GLN A 49 -25.27 9.78 -2.10
CA GLN A 49 -25.10 8.38 -2.45
C GLN A 49 -23.62 8.01 -2.67
N LEU A 50 -22.84 8.87 -3.34
CA LEU A 50 -21.41 8.65 -3.58
C LEU A 50 -20.56 8.76 -2.31
N CYS A 51 -20.94 9.63 -1.38
CA CYS A 51 -20.32 9.71 -0.06
C CYS A 51 -20.63 8.47 0.81
N GLY A 52 -21.65 7.68 0.45
CA GLY A 52 -21.96 6.43 1.11
C GLY A 52 -20.90 5.35 0.88
N ARG A 53 -20.77 4.43 1.84
CA ARG A 53 -19.90 3.25 1.67
C ARG A 53 -20.33 2.42 0.46
N LYS A 54 -19.37 1.83 -0.25
CA LYS A 54 -19.66 0.85 -1.31
C LYS A 54 -20.44 -0.32 -0.72
N ARG A 55 -21.55 -0.69 -1.38
CA ARG A 55 -22.33 -1.86 -1.00
C ARG A 55 -21.57 -3.12 -1.41
N LEU A 56 -21.51 -4.10 -0.51
CA LEU A 56 -21.00 -5.42 -0.84
C LEU A 56 -21.99 -6.10 -1.80
N ASN A 57 -21.46 -6.85 -2.76
CA ASN A 57 -22.28 -7.69 -3.63
C ASN A 57 -22.97 -8.77 -2.79
N SER A 58 -24.20 -9.17 -3.14
CA SER A 58 -24.94 -10.23 -2.45
C SER A 58 -24.19 -11.57 -2.41
N GLY A 59 -23.30 -11.83 -3.38
CA GLY A 59 -22.41 -13.00 -3.42
C GLY A 59 -21.02 -12.78 -2.79
N PHE A 60 -20.80 -11.68 -2.08
CA PHE A 60 -19.53 -11.44 -1.39
C PHE A 60 -19.45 -12.29 -0.13
N GLU A 61 -18.51 -13.22 -0.13
CA GLU A 61 -18.19 -14.07 1.01
C GLU A 61 -16.80 -13.65 1.50
N GLN A 62 -16.74 -13.07 2.71
CA GLN A 62 -15.50 -12.54 3.29
C GLN A 62 -14.46 -13.63 3.57
N SER A 63 -14.91 -14.87 3.77
CA SER A 63 -14.08 -16.04 4.05
C SER A 63 -14.39 -17.15 3.04
N ARG A 64 -14.09 -16.93 1.76
CA ARG A 64 -14.05 -18.05 0.81
C ARG A 64 -12.94 -18.99 1.24
N SER A 65 -13.28 -20.25 1.52
CA SER A 65 -12.28 -21.32 1.57
C SER A 65 -11.49 -21.32 0.27
N SER A 66 -10.17 -21.38 0.35
CA SER A 66 -9.34 -21.52 -0.85
C SER A 66 -9.86 -22.70 -1.69
N PRO A 67 -9.88 -22.59 -3.03
CA PRO A 67 -10.29 -23.71 -3.86
C PRO A 67 -9.36 -24.88 -3.58
N GLN A 68 -9.87 -25.86 -2.84
CA GLN A 68 -9.14 -27.07 -2.53
C GLN A 68 -9.29 -27.99 -3.74
N TRP A 69 -8.30 -27.94 -4.61
CA TRP A 69 -8.22 -28.86 -5.73
C TRP A 69 -7.97 -30.26 -5.18
N GLU A 70 -8.85 -31.21 -5.51
CA GLU A 70 -8.65 -32.60 -5.13
C GLU A 70 -7.38 -33.13 -5.81
N VAL A 71 -6.40 -33.51 -4.99
CA VAL A 71 -5.16 -34.13 -5.47
C VAL A 71 -5.36 -35.65 -5.41
N SER A 72 -5.06 -36.34 -6.50
CA SER A 72 -5.20 -37.80 -6.54
C SER A 72 -4.23 -38.48 -5.59
N VAL A 73 -4.61 -39.64 -5.04
CA VAL A 73 -3.74 -40.44 -4.16
C VAL A 73 -2.41 -40.77 -4.83
N ALA A 74 -2.44 -41.07 -6.13
CA ALA A 74 -1.25 -41.35 -6.93
C ALA A 74 -0.28 -40.15 -6.99
N ALA A 75 -0.79 -38.92 -7.09
CA ALA A 75 0.02 -37.71 -7.08
C ALA A 75 0.61 -37.44 -5.68
N LEU A 76 -0.13 -37.72 -4.60
CA LEU A 76 0.35 -37.61 -3.23
C LEU A 76 1.44 -38.63 -2.90
N SER A 77 1.37 -39.83 -3.50
CA SER A 77 2.35 -40.90 -3.31
C SER A 77 3.48 -40.91 -4.34
N ALA A 78 3.50 -39.97 -5.28
CA ALA A 78 4.50 -39.95 -6.34
C ALA A 78 5.88 -39.60 -5.77
N TYR A 79 6.88 -40.44 -6.04
CA TYR A 79 8.26 -40.18 -5.65
C TYR A 79 9.07 -39.69 -6.87
N PRO A 80 9.85 -38.60 -6.74
CA PRO A 80 10.68 -38.11 -7.84
C PRO A 80 11.75 -39.13 -8.22
N SER A 81 12.07 -39.22 -9.51
CA SER A 81 13.19 -40.08 -9.96
C SER A 81 14.52 -39.56 -9.44
N ASN A 82 15.51 -40.45 -9.30
CA ASN A 82 16.87 -40.09 -8.88
C ASN A 82 17.44 -38.91 -9.69
N ARG A 83 17.22 -38.89 -11.00
CA ARG A 83 17.65 -37.78 -11.88
C ARG A 83 17.02 -36.45 -11.47
N VAL A 84 15.73 -36.42 -11.15
CA VAL A 84 15.03 -35.21 -10.69
C VAL A 84 15.59 -34.77 -9.34
N CYS A 85 15.87 -35.70 -8.42
CA CYS A 85 16.52 -35.39 -7.15
C CYS A 85 17.89 -34.73 -7.36
N TYR A 86 18.72 -35.26 -8.26
CA TYR A 86 20.04 -34.67 -8.58
C TYR A 86 19.92 -33.28 -9.21
N LEU A 87 18.95 -33.07 -10.11
CA LEU A 87 18.75 -31.77 -10.76
C LEU A 87 18.15 -30.72 -9.82
N ALA A 88 17.43 -31.13 -8.78
CA ALA A 88 16.88 -30.24 -7.77
C ALA A 88 17.94 -29.74 -6.78
N LEU A 89 19.12 -30.36 -6.73
CA LEU A 89 20.24 -29.85 -5.92
C LEU A 89 20.66 -28.47 -6.44
N PRO A 90 20.95 -27.51 -5.53
CA PRO A 90 21.44 -26.21 -5.94
C PRO A 90 22.74 -26.37 -6.73
N ARG A 91 22.89 -25.56 -7.77
CA ARG A 91 24.16 -25.52 -8.51
C ARG A 91 25.25 -24.97 -7.60
N LEU A 92 26.42 -25.60 -7.66
CA LEU A 92 27.59 -25.08 -6.97
C LEU A 92 27.95 -23.70 -7.54
N PRO A 93 28.47 -22.80 -6.70
CA PRO A 93 29.00 -21.53 -7.17
C PRO A 93 30.07 -21.75 -8.24
N THR A 94 30.11 -20.86 -9.23
CA THR A 94 31.14 -20.89 -10.28
C THR A 94 32.52 -20.70 -9.67
N VAL A 95 33.58 -21.24 -10.30
CA VAL A 95 34.96 -21.01 -9.87
C VAL A 95 35.22 -19.50 -9.73
N GLY A 96 35.69 -19.08 -8.55
CA GLY A 96 35.93 -17.68 -8.22
C GLY A 96 34.72 -16.92 -7.67
N TRP A 97 33.58 -17.58 -7.42
CA TRP A 97 32.50 -16.99 -6.65
C TRP A 97 32.93 -16.86 -5.18
N GLU A 98 33.06 -15.63 -4.73
CA GLU A 98 33.22 -15.28 -3.32
C GLU A 98 31.88 -14.76 -2.80
N PRO A 99 31.47 -15.12 -1.57
CA PRO A 99 30.29 -14.51 -0.96
C PRO A 99 30.52 -13.00 -0.82
N ASP A 100 29.42 -12.23 -0.87
CA ASP A 100 29.49 -10.79 -0.69
C ASP A 100 30.25 -10.45 0.59
N ARG A 101 31.22 -9.53 0.48
CA ARG A 101 31.97 -9.04 1.64
C ARG A 101 30.95 -8.60 2.70
N PRO A 102 31.01 -9.12 3.94
CA PRO A 102 30.09 -8.70 4.97
C PRO A 102 30.21 -7.18 5.12
N LEU A 103 29.13 -6.48 4.84
CA LEU A 103 29.06 -5.05 5.06
C LEU A 103 29.30 -4.84 6.56
N LEU A 104 30.31 -4.04 6.93
CA LEU A 104 30.65 -3.65 8.31
C LEU A 104 29.53 -2.85 9.02
N ALA A 105 28.31 -2.88 8.48
CA ALA A 105 27.15 -2.13 8.94
C ALA A 105 26.44 -2.79 10.14
N SER A 106 26.78 -4.04 10.50
CA SER A 106 26.17 -4.71 11.65
C SER A 106 26.52 -4.06 13.00
N THR A 107 27.55 -3.22 13.05
CA THR A 107 27.97 -2.47 14.25
C THR A 107 27.79 -0.96 14.12
N ALA A 108 27.18 -0.47 13.04
CA ALA A 108 27.01 0.96 12.83
C ALA A 108 25.88 1.51 13.73
N VAL A 109 26.27 2.18 14.82
CA VAL A 109 25.32 2.86 15.70
C VAL A 109 24.91 4.20 15.08
N ALA A 110 23.61 4.40 14.90
CA ALA A 110 23.07 5.66 14.40
C ALA A 110 23.43 6.82 15.35
N SER A 111 23.84 7.96 14.79
CA SER A 111 24.13 9.13 15.62
C SER A 111 22.86 9.64 16.32
N PRO A 112 22.98 10.27 17.50
CA PRO A 112 21.82 10.81 18.21
C PRO A 112 20.95 11.74 17.35
N ARG A 113 21.56 12.47 16.42
CA ARG A 113 20.86 13.37 15.50
C ARG A 113 20.00 12.62 14.48
N VAL A 114 20.51 11.50 13.94
CA VAL A 114 19.75 10.65 13.01
C VAL A 114 18.52 10.07 13.71
N CYS A 115 18.68 9.60 14.94
CA CYS A 115 17.56 9.12 15.75
C CYS A 115 16.51 10.22 16.00
N GLN A 116 16.93 11.46 16.30
CA GLN A 116 16.01 12.59 16.49
C GLN A 116 15.24 12.96 15.22
N LEU A 117 15.88 12.89 14.06
CA LEU A 117 15.25 13.22 12.77
C LEU A 117 14.30 12.12 12.27
N ALA A 118 14.57 10.87 12.65
CA ALA A 118 13.69 9.74 12.36
C ALA A 118 12.39 9.80 13.17
N CYS A 119 12.37 10.52 14.30
CA CYS A 119 11.15 10.75 15.05
C CYS A 119 10.18 11.63 14.24
N PRO A 120 8.90 11.23 14.08
CA PRO A 120 7.93 12.05 13.39
C PRO A 120 7.76 13.39 14.12
N LYS A 121 7.65 14.48 13.35
CA LYS A 121 7.37 15.81 13.91
C LYS A 121 6.02 15.75 14.62
N TRP A 122 6.05 15.88 15.95
CA TRP A 122 4.85 16.02 16.76
C TRP A 122 4.10 17.28 16.32
N ARG A 123 2.92 17.09 15.73
CA ARG A 123 1.97 18.18 15.50
C ARG A 123 1.27 18.44 16.82
N GLN A 124 1.60 19.55 17.48
CA GLN A 124 0.84 20.01 18.63
C GLN A 124 -0.56 20.41 18.15
N GLY A 125 -1.55 19.56 18.40
CA GLY A 125 -2.95 19.87 18.15
C GLY A 125 -3.83 18.64 17.98
N LEU A 126 -4.74 18.47 18.95
CA LEU A 126 -5.89 17.54 18.97
C LEU A 126 -5.60 16.09 19.38
N TYR A 127 -5.09 15.87 20.59
CA TYR A 127 -5.67 14.93 21.58
C TYR A 127 -4.81 14.97 22.85
N SER A 128 -5.40 15.33 23.98
CA SER A 128 -4.83 15.04 25.29
C SER A 128 -5.54 13.80 25.82
N PRO A 129 -4.92 12.62 25.84
CA PRO A 129 -5.39 11.56 26.71
C PRO A 129 -4.93 11.92 28.14
N LYS A 130 -5.89 12.33 28.96
CA LYS A 130 -5.72 12.32 30.42
C LYS A 130 -5.57 10.87 30.86
N THR A 131 -4.35 10.41 31.07
CA THR A 131 -4.05 9.31 31.99
C THR A 131 -2.68 9.58 32.60
N SER A 132 -2.68 9.77 33.92
CA SER A 132 -1.53 10.12 34.74
C SER A 132 -0.38 9.13 34.58
N LEU A 133 0.83 9.69 34.42
CA LEU A 133 2.09 8.99 34.65
C LEU A 133 2.16 8.52 36.12
N ALA A 134 2.22 7.21 36.32
CA ALA A 134 2.94 6.65 37.46
C ALA A 134 4.42 6.53 37.07
N PRO A 135 5.38 6.80 37.97
CA PRO A 135 6.80 6.65 37.65
C PRO A 135 7.14 5.17 37.45
N PRO A 136 7.99 4.80 36.47
CA PRO A 136 8.57 3.47 36.43
C PRO A 136 9.52 3.32 37.61
N HIS A 137 9.25 2.35 38.49
CA HIS A 137 10.21 1.89 39.48
C HIS A 137 11.50 1.41 38.80
N PRO A 138 12.69 1.64 39.38
CA PRO A 138 13.93 1.08 38.86
C PRO A 138 13.95 -0.42 39.17
N ALA A 139 13.65 -1.26 38.18
CA ALA A 139 13.86 -2.69 38.30
C ALA A 139 15.34 -2.99 38.02
N ALA A 140 15.97 -3.52 39.05
CA ALA A 140 17.38 -3.85 39.14
C ALA A 140 17.92 -4.67 37.97
N THR A 141 19.18 -4.38 37.64
CA THR A 141 20.15 -5.31 37.06
C THR A 141 19.93 -6.74 37.54
N SER A 142 19.70 -7.68 36.61
CA SER A 142 19.91 -9.10 36.87
C SER A 142 20.83 -9.66 35.79
N SER A 143 22.08 -9.76 36.19
CA SER A 143 23.13 -10.56 35.59
C SER A 143 22.89 -12.02 35.98
N GLN A 144 22.76 -12.93 35.00
CA GLN A 144 22.98 -14.40 35.03
C GLN A 144 22.18 -14.93 33.83
N LEU A 145 22.78 -15.55 32.83
CA LEU A 145 23.28 -16.92 32.89
C LEU A 145 24.55 -17.08 32.05
N GLN A 146 25.67 -17.37 32.72
CA GLN A 146 26.78 -18.08 32.12
C GLN A 146 26.58 -19.59 32.26
N LEU A 147 27.17 -20.31 31.30
CA LEU A 147 27.67 -21.68 31.38
C LEU A 147 26.66 -22.82 31.42
N LEU A 148 26.63 -23.59 30.32
CA LEU A 148 26.93 -25.02 30.39
C LEU A 148 27.46 -25.50 29.03
N ALA A 149 28.77 -25.73 29.02
CA ALA A 149 29.40 -26.70 28.15
C ALA A 149 29.49 -28.02 28.93
N SER A 150 29.09 -29.09 28.28
CA SER A 150 29.56 -30.47 28.50
C SER A 150 29.19 -31.27 27.27
#